data_AF-A0A960AEE9-F1
#
_entry.id   AF-A0A960AEE9-F1
#
_cell.length_a   1.000
_cell.length_b   1.000
_cell.length_c   1.000
_cell.angle_alpha   90.00
_cell.angle_beta   90.00
_cell.angle_gamma   90.00
#
_symmetry.space_group_name_H-M   'P 1'
#
loop_
_entity.id
_entity.type
_entity.pdbx_description
1 polymer ?
#
loop_
_entity_poly.entity_id
_entity_poly.type
_entity_poly.pdbx_seq_one_letter_code
_entity_poly.pdbx_strand_id
1 'polypeptide(L)'
;FYQFWPRTVGGSLRSAWNLEKRRYARRQQHPFRLGNDVLNAWLMSVVLWGAMVAWLGVGILPYLVIQAVVGFSLLEVVNYMEHYGMLRQKVGAGERQRYERVDPTHSWNSNNIATNILLYHLQRHSDHHANPTRRYQTL
;
A
#
# COMPACT_ATOMS: atom_id res chain seq x y z
N PHE A 1 -7.69 -8.09 11.33
CA PHE A 1 -7.29 -8.39 9.93
C PHE A 1 -8.48 -8.70 9.00
N TYR A 2 -9.38 -9.63 9.33
CA TYR A 2 -10.47 -10.03 8.41
C TYR A 2 -11.44 -8.91 7.98
N GLN A 3 -11.73 -7.94 8.85
CA GLN A 3 -12.48 -6.73 8.47
C GLN A 3 -11.62 -5.70 7.72
N PHE A 4 -10.30 -5.72 7.96
CA PHE A 4 -9.36 -4.80 7.34
C PHE A 4 -9.12 -5.14 5.88
N TRP A 5 -8.87 -6.41 5.55
CA TRP A 5 -8.52 -6.88 4.21
C TRP A 5 -9.54 -6.49 3.11
N PRO A 6 -10.85 -6.76 3.23
CA PRO A 6 -11.79 -6.38 2.18
C PRO A 6 -11.96 -4.86 2.09
N ARG A 7 -11.88 -4.17 3.23
CA ARG A 7 -11.96 -2.70 3.32
C ARG A 7 -10.77 -2.04 2.64
N THR A 8 -9.55 -2.52 2.87
CA THR A 8 -8.33 -1.96 2.27
C THR A 8 -8.26 -2.28 0.78
N VAL A 9 -8.53 -3.52 0.35
CA VAL A 9 -8.45 -3.91 -1.06
C VAL A 9 -9.46 -3.11 -1.90
N GLY A 10 -10.74 -3.14 -1.52
CA GLY A 10 -11.77 -2.38 -2.24
C GLY A 10 -11.62 -0.86 -2.08
N GLY A 11 -11.24 -0.41 -0.88
CA GLY A 11 -11.03 0.99 -0.56
C GLY A 11 -9.87 1.61 -1.33
N SER A 12 -8.75 0.90 -1.46
CA SER A 12 -7.55 1.33 -2.18
C SER A 12 -7.80 1.47 -3.67
N LEU A 13 -8.53 0.53 -4.30
CA LEU A 13 -8.94 0.65 -5.70
C LEU A 13 -9.80 1.90 -5.93
N ARG A 14 -10.82 2.11 -5.08
CA ARG A 14 -11.69 3.30 -5.17
C ARG A 14 -10.92 4.59 -4.89
N SER A 15 -10.01 4.57 -3.92
CA SER A 15 -9.18 5.71 -3.54
C SER A 15 -8.25 6.11 -4.68
N ALA A 16 -7.50 5.16 -5.24
CA ALA A 16 -6.59 5.36 -6.36
C ALA A 16 -7.30 5.99 -7.56
N TRP A 17 -8.46 5.44 -7.94
CA TRP A 17 -9.25 6.01 -9.04
C TRP A 17 -9.73 7.43 -8.75
N ASN A 18 -10.20 7.71 -7.53
CA ASN A 18 -10.64 9.05 -7.15
C ASN A 18 -9.49 10.07 -7.12
N LEU A 19 -8.29 9.66 -6.69
CA LEU A 19 -7.10 10.49 -6.70
C LEU A 19 -6.72 10.87 -8.13
N GLU A 20 -6.68 9.90 -9.03
CA GLU A 20 -6.41 10.14 -10.45
C GLU A 20 -7.49 11.00 -11.11
N LYS A 21 -8.77 10.71 -10.83
CA LYS A 21 -9.88 11.54 -11.31
C LYS A 21 -9.74 12.99 -10.85
N ARG A 22 -9.36 13.23 -9.58
CA ARG A 22 -9.10 14.59 -9.07
C ARG A 22 -7.87 15.22 -9.70
N ARG A 23 -6.79 14.46 -9.95
CA ARG A 23 -5.58 14.92 -10.63
C ARG A 23 -5.91 15.44 -12.03
N TYR A 24 -6.68 14.67 -12.80
CA TYR A 24 -7.11 15.05 -14.15
C TYR A 24 -8.14 16.19 -14.15
N ALA A 25 -9.06 16.23 -13.18
CA ALA A 25 -10.00 17.35 -13.04
C ALA A 25 -9.27 18.69 -12.81
N ARG A 26 -8.21 18.72 -11.99
CA ARG A 26 -7.36 19.92 -11.82
C ARG A 26 -6.66 20.36 -13.11
N ARG A 27 -6.46 19.45 -14.05
CA ARG A 27 -5.89 19.71 -15.37
C ARG A 27 -6.94 19.98 -16.45
N GLN A 28 -8.23 20.03 -16.07
CA GLN A 28 -9.37 20.17 -16.99
C GLN A 28 -9.36 19.08 -18.10
N GLN A 29 -8.97 17.87 -17.74
CA GLN A 29 -8.88 16.74 -18.68
C GLN A 29 -9.72 15.56 -18.19
N HIS A 30 -10.14 14.72 -19.14
CA HIS A 30 -10.86 13.48 -18.83
C HIS A 30 -9.91 12.43 -18.22
N PRO A 31 -10.31 11.67 -17.19
CA PRO A 31 -9.43 10.73 -16.49
C PRO A 31 -9.09 9.47 -17.28
N PHE A 32 -9.84 9.12 -18.33
CA PHE A 32 -9.55 7.96 -19.16
C PHE A 32 -8.50 8.28 -20.22
N ARG A 33 -7.22 8.23 -19.82
CA ARG A 33 -6.05 8.51 -20.65
C ARG A 33 -4.89 7.59 -20.27
N LEU A 34 -3.98 7.34 -21.22
CA LEU A 34 -2.80 6.48 -20.97
C LEU A 34 -1.86 7.01 -19.89
N GLY A 35 -1.83 8.32 -19.66
CA GLY A 35 -1.08 8.92 -18.56
C GLY A 35 -1.77 8.81 -17.20
N ASN A 36 -2.91 8.14 -17.08
CA ASN A 36 -3.54 7.83 -15.79
C ASN A 36 -2.85 6.61 -15.21
N ASP A 37 -2.26 6.77 -14.02
CA ASP A 37 -1.37 5.77 -13.44
C ASP A 37 -2.13 4.46 -13.13
N VAL A 38 -3.43 4.54 -12.81
CA VAL A 38 -4.29 3.35 -12.60
C VAL A 38 -4.48 2.60 -13.92
N LEU A 39 -4.83 3.30 -15.00
CA LEU A 39 -5.04 2.68 -16.31
C LEU A 39 -3.74 2.13 -16.89
N ASN A 40 -2.65 2.86 -16.69
CA ASN A 40 -1.31 2.44 -17.09
C ASN A 40 -0.91 1.12 -16.38
N ALA A 41 -1.09 1.04 -15.07
CA ALA A 41 -0.80 -0.16 -14.29
C ALA A 41 -1.66 -1.37 -14.70
N TRP A 42 -2.95 -1.14 -15.01
CA TRP A 42 -3.83 -2.19 -15.53
C TRP A 42 -3.40 -2.65 -16.92
N LEU A 43 -3.04 -1.73 -17.81
CA LEU A 43 -2.54 -2.06 -19.14
C LEU A 43 -1.23 -2.86 -19.06
N MET A 44 -0.29 -2.45 -18.21
CA MET A 44 0.94 -3.20 -17.96
C MET A 44 0.66 -4.62 -17.47
N SER A 45 -0.30 -4.78 -16.54
CA SER A 45 -0.73 -6.09 -16.07
C SER A 45 -1.30 -6.96 -17.19
N VAL A 46 -2.17 -6.39 -18.05
CA VAL A 46 -2.73 -7.10 -19.21
C VAL A 46 -1.64 -7.53 -20.19
N VAL A 47 -0.69 -6.64 -20.50
CA VAL A 47 0.44 -6.97 -21.39
C VAL A 47 1.29 -8.09 -20.81
N LEU A 48 1.64 -8.01 -19.52
CA LEU A 48 2.42 -9.04 -18.84
C LEU A 48 1.69 -10.40 -18.84
N TRP A 49 0.40 -10.41 -18.48
CA TRP A 49 -0.39 -11.65 -18.46
C TRP A 49 -0.58 -12.21 -19.86
N GLY A 50 -0.83 -11.35 -20.85
CA GLY A 50 -0.92 -11.74 -22.25
C GLY A 50 0.37 -12.38 -22.76
N ALA A 51 1.53 -11.82 -22.42
CA ALA A 51 2.82 -12.40 -22.76
C ALA A 51 3.04 -13.77 -22.09
N MET A 52 2.68 -13.91 -20.82
CA MET A 52 2.77 -15.18 -20.10
C MET A 52 1.84 -16.26 -20.68
N VAL A 53 0.62 -15.89 -21.07
CA VAL A 53 -0.33 -16.80 -21.72
C VAL A 53 0.12 -17.18 -23.13
N ALA A 54 0.68 -16.23 -23.90
CA ALA A 54 1.24 -16.51 -25.21
C ALA A 54 2.43 -17.47 -25.14
N TRP A 55 3.23 -17.39 -24.07
CA TRP A 55 4.40 -18.23 -23.86
C TRP A 55 4.08 -19.61 -23.28
N LEU A 56 3.28 -19.67 -22.21
CA LEU A 56 3.04 -20.89 -21.41
C LEU A 56 1.65 -21.53 -21.65
N GLY A 57 0.83 -20.89 -22.48
CA GLY A 57 -0.54 -21.30 -22.76
C GLY A 57 -1.56 -20.84 -21.71
N VAL A 58 -2.83 -21.04 -22.00
CA VAL A 58 -3.96 -20.60 -21.16
C VAL A 58 -3.97 -21.25 -19.76
N GLY A 59 -3.31 -22.41 -19.61
CA GLY A 59 -3.21 -23.13 -18.35
C GLY A 59 -2.49 -22.38 -17.23
N ILE A 60 -1.74 -21.31 -17.55
CA ILE A 60 -1.07 -20.48 -16.54
C ILE A 60 -2.02 -19.52 -15.80
N LEU A 61 -3.21 -19.24 -16.36
CA LEU A 61 -4.14 -18.24 -15.81
C LEU A 61 -4.50 -18.46 -14.33
N PRO A 62 -4.85 -19.68 -13.86
CA PRO A 62 -5.13 -19.91 -12.45
C PRO A 62 -3.95 -19.54 -11.55
N TYR A 63 -2.72 -19.85 -11.96
CA TYR A 63 -1.51 -19.52 -11.21
C TYR A 63 -1.25 -18.01 -11.16
N LEU A 64 -1.52 -17.28 -12.26
CA LEU A 64 -1.43 -15.82 -12.29
C LEU A 64 -2.44 -15.15 -11.36
N VAL A 65 -3.66 -15.68 -11.28
CA VAL A 65 -4.69 -15.19 -10.35
C VAL A 65 -4.31 -15.50 -8.91
N ILE A 66 -3.92 -16.74 -8.61
CA ILE A 66 -3.53 -17.16 -7.26
C ILE A 66 -2.35 -16.34 -6.78
N GLN A 67 -1.30 -16.19 -7.59
CA GLN A 67 -0.17 -15.36 -7.18
C GLN A 67 -0.64 -13.95 -6.87
N ALA A 68 -1.51 -13.35 -7.71
CA ALA A 68 -1.86 -11.94 -7.58
C ALA A 68 -2.59 -11.70 -6.26
N VAL A 69 -3.53 -12.61 -5.95
CA VAL A 69 -4.25 -12.62 -4.67
C VAL A 69 -3.31 -12.79 -3.50
N VAL A 70 -2.37 -13.74 -3.57
CA VAL A 70 -1.38 -13.95 -2.52
C VAL A 70 -0.48 -12.72 -2.35
N GLY A 71 0.00 -12.14 -3.45
CA GLY A 71 0.92 -11.02 -3.47
C GLY A 71 0.32 -9.77 -2.83
N PHE A 72 -0.85 -9.31 -3.30
CA PHE A 72 -1.47 -8.14 -2.66
C PHE A 72 -1.95 -8.46 -1.24
N SER A 73 -2.37 -9.69 -0.94
CA SER A 73 -2.76 -10.06 0.42
C SER A 73 -1.58 -10.01 1.38
N LEU A 74 -0.39 -10.45 0.96
CA LEU A 74 0.83 -10.35 1.75
C LEU A 74 1.20 -8.89 2.01
N LEU A 75 1.08 -8.02 0.99
CA LEU A 75 1.25 -6.57 1.17
C LEU A 75 0.28 -6.01 2.21
N GLU A 76 -1.00 -6.41 2.16
CA GLU A 76 -2.00 -5.95 3.13
C GLU A 76 -1.79 -6.52 4.54
N VAL A 77 -1.24 -7.73 4.68
CA VAL A 77 -0.83 -8.29 5.98
C VAL A 77 0.28 -7.44 6.58
N VAL A 78 1.30 -7.11 5.79
CA VAL A 78 2.41 -6.25 6.23
C VAL A 78 1.87 -4.86 6.60
N ASN A 79 1.09 -4.22 5.72
CA ASN A 79 0.43 -2.94 6.01
C ASN A 79 -0.40 -2.99 7.30
N TYR A 80 -1.14 -4.08 7.51
CA TYR A 80 -1.94 -4.25 8.72
C TYR A 80 -1.05 -4.29 9.95
N MET A 81 0.00 -5.11 9.96
CA MET A 81 0.90 -5.21 11.11
C MET A 81 1.64 -3.90 11.37
N GLU A 82 2.09 -3.23 10.32
CA GLU A 82 2.86 -1.99 10.39
C GLU A 82 2.03 -0.78 10.86
N HIS A 83 0.75 -0.71 10.50
CA HIS A 83 -0.06 0.50 10.74
C HIS A 83 -1.28 0.32 11.63
N TYR A 84 -1.83 -0.89 11.67
CA TYR A 84 -3.12 -1.18 12.29
C TYR A 84 -3.02 -2.30 13.34
N GLY A 85 -1.85 -2.92 13.48
CA GLY A 85 -1.58 -3.98 14.44
C GLY A 85 -1.39 -3.45 15.86
N MET A 86 -1.09 -2.16 16.02
CA MET A 86 -0.82 -1.53 17.31
C MET A 86 -1.80 -0.39 17.61
N LEU A 87 -2.23 -0.32 18.86
CA LEU A 87 -3.22 0.63 19.33
C LEU A 87 -2.53 1.78 20.06
N ARG A 88 -2.99 2.99 19.78
CA ARG A 88 -2.66 4.19 20.58
C ARG A 88 -3.59 4.28 21.76
N GLN A 89 -3.05 4.57 22.92
CA GLN A 89 -3.83 4.86 24.12
C GLN A 89 -4.44 6.25 24.05
N LYS A 90 -5.59 6.41 24.71
CA LYS A 90 -6.18 7.72 24.96
C LYS A 90 -5.57 8.30 26.22
N VAL A 91 -5.02 9.50 26.11
CA VAL A 91 -4.38 10.26 27.19
C VAL A 91 -5.16 11.55 27.46
N GLY A 92 -5.04 12.06 28.69
CA GLY A 92 -5.80 13.23 29.16
C GLY A 92 -7.12 12.86 29.84
N ALA A 93 -7.83 13.86 30.38
CA ALA A 93 -9.07 13.68 31.14
C ALA A 93 -10.19 14.60 30.61
N GLY A 94 -11.43 14.12 30.71
CA GLY A 94 -12.64 14.86 30.29
C GLY A 94 -12.60 15.26 28.81
N GLU A 95 -12.94 16.50 28.51
CA GLU A 95 -12.99 17.06 27.15
C GLU A 95 -11.63 17.16 26.46
N ARG A 96 -10.52 16.98 27.20
CA ARG A 96 -9.15 17.02 26.65
C ARG A 96 -8.60 15.64 26.30
N GLN A 97 -9.43 14.59 26.36
CA GLN A 97 -8.99 13.24 26.00
C GLN A 97 -8.64 13.17 24.52
N ARG A 98 -7.41 12.74 24.21
CA ARG A 98 -6.92 12.56 22.83
C ARG A 98 -6.08 11.30 22.73
N TYR A 99 -5.85 10.80 21.53
CA TYR A 99 -4.85 9.76 21.33
C TYR A 99 -3.43 10.30 21.55
N GLU A 100 -2.56 9.52 22.21
CA GLU A 100 -1.14 9.85 22.42
C GLU A 100 -0.41 10.12 21.10
N ARG A 101 0.68 10.89 21.08
CA ARG A 101 1.39 11.17 19.81
C ARG A 101 1.89 9.88 19.16
N VAL A 102 1.94 9.83 17.82
CA VAL A 102 2.56 8.70 17.10
C VAL A 102 4.03 8.63 17.48
N ASP A 103 4.50 7.42 17.76
CA ASP A 103 5.83 7.08 18.26
C ASP A 103 6.26 5.79 17.54
N PRO A 104 7.56 5.48 17.40
CA PRO A 104 7.98 4.25 16.73
C PRO A 104 7.37 2.97 17.31
N THR A 105 6.99 2.96 18.59
CA THR A 105 6.27 1.84 19.22
C THR A 105 4.86 1.61 18.67
N HIS A 106 4.30 2.56 17.92
CA HIS A 106 2.99 2.45 17.26
C HIS A 106 3.09 1.93 15.82
N SER A 107 4.28 1.56 15.34
CA SER A 107 4.45 0.91 14.04
C SER A 107 5.51 -0.20 14.11
N TRP A 108 5.23 -1.35 13.50
CA TRP A 108 6.15 -2.48 13.58
C TRP A 108 7.27 -2.29 12.56
N ASN A 109 8.50 -2.65 12.93
CA ASN A 109 9.69 -2.53 12.08
C ASN A 109 10.57 -3.77 12.26
N SER A 110 11.24 -4.20 11.20
CA SER A 110 12.29 -5.21 11.24
C SER A 110 13.61 -4.59 10.85
N ASN A 111 14.62 -4.70 11.71
CA ASN A 111 15.96 -4.14 11.48
C ASN A 111 16.92 -5.17 10.86
N ASN A 112 16.41 -6.18 10.15
CA ASN A 112 17.26 -7.22 9.58
C ASN A 112 18.01 -6.69 8.34
N ILE A 113 19.34 -6.79 8.35
CA ILE A 113 20.20 -6.25 7.28
C ILE A 113 19.84 -6.84 5.90
N ALA A 114 19.63 -8.16 5.82
CA ALA A 114 19.33 -8.81 4.54
C ALA A 114 18.00 -8.33 3.97
N THR A 115 16.98 -8.19 4.82
CA THR A 115 15.66 -7.73 4.39
C THR A 115 15.67 -6.24 4.05
N ASN A 116 16.41 -5.42 4.80
CA ASN A 116 16.59 -4.00 4.50
C ASN A 116 17.28 -3.78 3.16
N ILE A 117 18.32 -4.54 2.82
CA ILE A 117 18.98 -4.41 1.51
C ILE A 117 18.02 -4.83 0.38
N LEU A 118 17.36 -5.98 0.53
CA LEU A 118 16.46 -6.51 -0.51
C LEU A 118 15.21 -5.66 -0.74
N LEU A 119 14.66 -5.07 0.32
CA LEU A 119 13.47 -4.23 0.25
C LEU A 119 13.80 -2.72 0.19
N TYR A 120 15.06 -2.35 -0.08
CA TYR A 120 15.48 -0.94 -0.15
C TYR A 120 15.11 -0.13 1.10
N HIS A 121 15.33 -0.68 2.29
CA HIS A 121 15.08 -0.06 3.59
C HIS A 121 13.63 0.36 3.82
N LEU A 122 12.68 -0.32 3.17
CA LEU A 122 11.24 -0.11 3.39
C LEU A 122 10.85 -0.21 4.88
N GLN A 123 11.66 -0.91 5.67
CA GLN A 123 11.39 -1.21 7.08
C GLN A 123 11.54 0.01 8.00
N ARG A 124 12.26 1.08 7.62
CA ARG A 124 12.41 2.34 8.41
C ARG A 124 11.11 3.13 8.64
N HIS A 125 10.00 2.50 8.34
CA HIS A 125 8.63 2.93 8.48
C HIS A 125 8.29 3.55 9.84
N SER A 126 8.70 2.93 10.95
CA SER A 126 8.34 3.46 12.28
C SER A 126 8.92 4.85 12.54
N ASP A 127 10.15 5.13 12.10
CA ASP A 127 10.73 6.48 12.23
C ASP A 127 10.09 7.45 11.23
N HIS A 128 9.82 7.01 10.00
CA HIS A 128 9.07 7.82 9.01
C HIS A 128 7.72 8.29 9.57
N HIS A 129 6.97 7.40 10.22
CA HIS A 129 5.66 7.72 10.77
C HIS A 129 5.72 8.56 12.04
N ALA A 130 6.75 8.40 12.87
CA ALA A 130 6.97 9.26 14.04
C ALA A 130 7.47 10.67 13.63
N ASN A 131 8.26 10.75 12.55
CA ASN A 131 8.95 11.94 12.09
C ASN A 131 8.73 12.20 10.58
N PRO A 132 7.49 12.42 10.11
CA PRO A 132 7.14 12.47 8.68
C PRO A 132 7.74 13.67 7.93
N THR A 133 8.30 14.64 8.65
CA THR A 133 8.98 15.82 8.07
C THR A 133 10.46 15.60 7.82
N ARG A 134 11.06 14.52 8.35
CA ARG A 134 12.45 14.17 8.08
C ARG A 134 12.57 13.66 6.64
N ARG A 135 13.68 14.00 5.99
CA ARG A 135 13.98 13.49 4.66
C ARG A 135 14.24 11.99 4.77
N TYR A 136 13.79 11.21 3.77
CA TYR A 136 13.90 9.75 3.76
C TYR A 136 15.35 9.26 4.00
N GLN A 137 16.34 9.99 3.50
CA GLN A 137 17.76 9.67 3.65
C GLN A 137 18.28 9.79 5.10
N THR A 138 17.54 10.44 5.98
CA THR A 138 17.92 10.74 7.37
C THR A 138 17.14 9.94 8.41
N LEU A 139 16.23 9.08 7.95
CA LEU A 139 15.52 8.10 8.78
C LEU A 139 16.41 6.89 9.11
#